data_AF-A0A971HW27-F1
#
_entry.id   AF-A0A971HW27-F1
#
_cell.length_a   1.000
_cell.length_b   1.000
_cell.length_c   1.000
_cell.angle_alpha   90.00
_cell.angle_beta   90.00
_cell.angle_gamma   90.00
#
_symmetry.space_group_name_H-M   'P 1'
#
loop_
_entity.id
_entity.type
_entity.pdbx_description
1 polymer ?
#
loop_
_entity_poly.entity_id
_entity_poly.type
_entity_poly.pdbx_seq_one_letter_code
_entity_poly.pdbx_strand_id
1 'polypeptide(L)'
;MDVCGQILILMTHNFEYNSPYVECRGPALDTPYLLLEQRMEAAGQRIAAYLRHLPMPERKRHTLALQILDELAKNPGDNPAQAQARGMAILRDLMQDERPILHVYPGPKLMRKPMVPEEMDRRPWVGAFFRVWRPLWLMAANFSNLFYLHLLQYTLLLAGMYALEKTIPWTILFFWHGLMDLIGKGL
;
A
#
# COMPACT_ATOMS: atom_id res chain seq x y z
N MET A 1 -26.09 -13.34 -34.17
CA MET A 1 -26.99 -12.24 -33.78
C MET A 1 -27.56 -12.58 -32.41
N ASP A 2 -26.70 -12.68 -31.40
CA ASP A 2 -26.06 -11.56 -30.68
C ASP A 2 -27.10 -10.61 -30.13
N VAL A 3 -27.34 -10.64 -28.81
CA VAL A 3 -26.94 -9.57 -27.88
C VAL A 3 -26.84 -10.18 -26.48
N CYS A 4 -25.64 -10.63 -26.12
CA CYS A 4 -25.16 -10.61 -24.74
C CYS A 4 -24.76 -9.16 -24.44
N GLY A 5 -25.43 -8.51 -23.50
CA GLY A 5 -25.06 -7.14 -23.16
C GLY A 5 -25.98 -6.49 -22.16
N GLN A 6 -25.87 -6.89 -20.89
CA GLN A 6 -26.03 -6.08 -19.68
C GLN A 6 -26.34 -6.98 -18.50
N ILE A 7 -25.36 -7.22 -17.64
CA ILE A 7 -25.46 -7.04 -16.19
C ILE A 7 -24.03 -6.80 -15.71
N LEU A 8 -23.75 -5.53 -15.50
CA LEU A 8 -22.54 -5.00 -14.90
C LEU A 8 -22.75 -4.99 -13.37
N ILE A 9 -21.66 -5.24 -12.65
CA ILE A 9 -21.41 -4.90 -11.23
C ILE A 9 -21.99 -5.86 -10.18
N LEU A 10 -21.16 -6.85 -9.82
CA LEU A 10 -20.81 -7.10 -8.42
C LEU A 10 -19.34 -7.55 -8.38
N MET A 11 -18.44 -6.56 -8.47
CA MET A 11 -17.05 -6.74 -8.07
C MET A 11 -16.97 -6.73 -6.55
N THR A 12 -16.89 -7.92 -5.95
CA THR A 12 -16.33 -8.09 -4.61
C THR A 12 -15.19 -9.08 -4.73
N HIS A 13 -13.97 -8.54 -4.89
CA HIS A 13 -12.70 -9.21 -4.64
C HIS A 13 -12.67 -10.74 -4.88
N ASN A 14 -12.79 -11.14 -6.15
CA ASN A 14 -12.20 -12.39 -6.61
C ASN A 14 -10.69 -12.19 -6.53
N PHE A 15 -10.08 -12.69 -5.46
CA PHE A 15 -8.66 -13.01 -5.48
C PHE A 15 -8.51 -14.14 -6.49
N GLU A 16 -8.35 -13.79 -7.76
CA GLU A 16 -7.95 -14.72 -8.81
C GLU A 16 -6.62 -15.32 -8.40
N TYR A 17 -6.67 -16.51 -7.84
CA TYR A 17 -5.54 -17.42 -7.83
C TYR A 17 -5.36 -17.85 -9.28
N ASN A 18 -4.70 -16.99 -10.05
CA ASN A 18 -4.39 -17.21 -11.45
C ASN A 18 -3.32 -18.30 -11.50
N SER A 19 -3.75 -19.56 -11.39
CA SER A 19 -2.92 -20.73 -11.63
C SER A 19 -2.68 -20.79 -13.14
N PRO A 20 -1.43 -20.73 -13.63
CA PRO A 20 -1.12 -20.67 -15.07
C PRO A 20 -1.34 -22.00 -15.79
N TYR A 21 -1.89 -23.03 -15.12
CA TYR A 21 -2.21 -24.31 -15.73
C TYR A 21 -3.67 -24.32 -16.20
N VAL A 22 -3.98 -23.55 -17.24
CA VAL A 22 -5.15 -23.84 -18.09
C VAL A 22 -4.76 -25.04 -18.94
N GLU A 23 -4.92 -26.23 -18.37
CA GLU A 23 -4.65 -27.49 -19.04
C GLU A 23 -5.69 -27.68 -20.15
N CYS A 24 -5.23 -27.72 -21.40
CA CYS A 24 -6.04 -28.03 -22.58
C CYS A 24 -6.59 -29.46 -22.47
N ARG A 25 -7.70 -29.65 -21.74
CA ARG A 25 -8.43 -30.93 -21.76
C ARG A 25 -9.07 -31.10 -23.14
N GLY A 26 -8.56 -32.05 -23.91
CA GLY A 26 -9.26 -32.63 -25.05
C GLY A 26 -10.62 -33.21 -24.63
N PRO A 27 -11.43 -33.74 -25.56
CA PRO A 27 -12.79 -34.19 -25.24
C PRO A 27 -12.74 -35.19 -24.07
N ALA A 28 -13.23 -34.75 -22.92
CA ALA A 28 -13.15 -35.51 -21.69
C ALA A 28 -13.97 -36.80 -21.89
N LEU A 29 -13.31 -37.96 -21.78
CA LEU A 29 -14.06 -39.15 -21.44
C LEU A 29 -14.59 -38.92 -20.02
N ASP A 30 -15.87 -38.57 -19.91
CA ASP A 30 -16.60 -38.40 -18.66
C ASP A 30 -16.70 -39.75 -17.93
N THR A 31 -15.58 -40.20 -17.36
CA THR A 31 -15.60 -41.33 -16.43
C THR A 31 -16.30 -40.85 -15.15
N PRO A 32 -17.14 -41.69 -14.52
CA PRO A 32 -17.88 -41.32 -13.32
C PRO A 32 -16.96 -40.86 -12.17
N TYR A 33 -15.71 -41.34 -12.18
CA TYR A 33 -14.66 -40.94 -11.25
C TYR A 33 -14.25 -39.46 -11.43
N LEU A 34 -13.99 -39.00 -12.67
CA LEU A 34 -13.60 -37.61 -12.94
C LEU A 34 -14.72 -36.62 -12.59
N LEU A 35 -15.97 -37.01 -12.83
CA LEU A 35 -17.13 -36.20 -12.45
C LEU A 35 -17.27 -36.08 -10.93
N LEU A 36 -16.96 -37.15 -10.19
CA LEU A 36 -16.96 -37.14 -8.72
C LEU A 36 -15.83 -36.25 -8.19
N GLU A 37 -14.64 -36.37 -8.75
CA GLU A 37 -13.46 -35.59 -8.38
C GLU A 37 -13.73 -34.08 -8.57
N GLN A 38 -14.25 -33.67 -9.72
CA GLN A 38 -14.61 -32.27 -9.99
C GLN A 38 -15.65 -31.73 -9.00
N ARG A 39 -16.64 -32.55 -8.60
CA ARG A 39 -17.66 -32.15 -7.61
C ARG A 39 -17.04 -31.93 -6.23
N MET A 40 -16.14 -32.82 -5.82
CA MET A 40 -15.44 -32.72 -4.54
C MET A 40 -14.47 -31.55 -4.50
N GLU A 41 -13.72 -31.32 -5.57
CA GLU A 41 -12.82 -30.17 -5.70
C GLU A 41 -13.61 -28.85 -5.61
N ALA A 42 -14.71 -28.74 -6.35
CA ALA A 42 -15.55 -27.55 -6.35
C ALA A 42 -16.14 -27.26 -4.96
N ALA A 43 -16.55 -28.30 -4.22
CA ALA A 43 -17.03 -28.16 -2.86
C ALA A 43 -15.90 -27.80 -1.88
N GLY A 44 -14.76 -28.49 -1.97
CA GLY A 44 -13.59 -28.27 -1.13
C GLY A 44 -13.01 -26.86 -1.26
N GLN A 45 -12.92 -26.32 -2.47
CA GLN A 45 -12.49 -24.94 -2.71
C GLN A 45 -13.38 -23.93 -2.00
N ARG A 46 -14.70 -24.10 -2.09
CA ARG A 46 -15.68 -23.21 -1.47
C ARG A 46 -15.65 -23.28 0.06
N ILE A 47 -15.55 -24.49 0.61
CA ILE A 47 -15.44 -24.73 2.06
C ILE A 47 -14.13 -24.12 2.60
N ALA A 48 -13.00 -24.35 1.92
CA ALA A 48 -11.71 -23.81 2.33
C ALA A 48 -11.70 -22.27 2.30
N ALA A 49 -12.28 -21.66 1.25
CA ALA A 49 -12.43 -20.21 1.17
C ALA A 49 -13.24 -19.68 2.36
N TYR A 50 -14.36 -20.32 2.70
CA TYR A 50 -15.18 -19.90 3.84
C TYR A 50 -14.43 -20.03 5.16
N LEU A 51 -13.83 -21.20 5.44
CA LEU A 51 -13.09 -21.48 6.69
C LEU A 51 -11.91 -20.53 6.92
N ARG A 52 -11.25 -20.03 5.87
CA ARG A 52 -10.17 -19.04 5.98
C ARG A 52 -10.63 -17.72 6.59
N HIS A 53 -11.89 -17.34 6.40
CA HIS A 53 -12.44 -16.09 6.89
C HIS A 53 -12.98 -16.17 8.33
N LEU A 54 -13.11 -17.37 8.92
CA LEU A 54 -13.55 -17.49 10.31
C LEU A 54 -12.39 -17.34 11.30
N PRO A 55 -12.64 -16.66 12.44
CA PRO A 55 -11.67 -16.54 13.52
C PRO A 55 -11.58 -17.86 14.31
N MET A 56 -10.98 -18.89 13.72
CA MET A 56 -10.79 -20.21 14.32
C MET A 56 -9.33 -20.66 14.24
N PRO A 57 -8.84 -21.46 15.22
CA PRO A 57 -7.50 -22.01 15.16
C PRO A 57 -7.34 -22.97 13.97
N GLU A 58 -6.16 -22.98 13.37
CA GLU A 58 -5.90 -23.72 12.13
C GLU A 58 -6.21 -25.21 12.25
N ARG A 59 -5.81 -25.84 13.36
CA ARG A 59 -6.10 -27.25 13.62
C ARG A 59 -7.61 -27.56 13.56
N LYS A 60 -8.46 -26.69 14.12
CA LYS A 60 -9.91 -26.87 14.07
C LYS A 60 -10.47 -26.70 12.65
N ARG A 61 -9.91 -25.76 11.87
CA ARG A 61 -10.33 -25.56 10.47
C ARG A 61 -10.09 -26.81 9.63
N HIS A 62 -8.91 -27.43 9.78
CA HIS A 62 -8.57 -28.66 9.05
C HIS A 62 -9.43 -29.85 9.48
N THR A 63 -9.69 -30.01 10.79
CA THR A 63 -10.56 -31.10 11.26
C THR A 63 -12.00 -30.95 10.77
N LEU A 64 -12.54 -29.73 10.77
CA LEU A 64 -13.87 -29.46 10.22
C LEU A 64 -13.92 -29.70 8.72
N ALA A 65 -12.91 -29.24 7.97
CA ALA A 65 -12.84 -29.48 6.53
C ALA A 65 -12.86 -30.97 6.19
N LEU A 66 -12.08 -31.79 6.91
CA LEU A 66 -12.06 -33.24 6.72
C LEU A 66 -13.41 -33.88 7.04
N GLN A 67 -14.03 -33.52 8.18
CA GLN A 67 -15.35 -34.03 8.56
C GLN A 67 -16.42 -33.73 7.49
N ILE A 68 -16.41 -32.51 6.94
CA ILE A 68 -17.36 -32.11 5.90
C ILE A 68 -17.14 -32.90 4.61
N LEU A 69 -15.88 -33.10 4.20
CA LEU A 69 -15.56 -33.86 3.00
C LEU A 69 -15.93 -35.35 3.16
N ASP A 70 -15.72 -35.93 4.34
CA ASP A 70 -16.13 -37.30 4.66
C ASP A 70 -17.66 -37.47 4.63
N GLU A 71 -18.41 -36.49 5.14
CA GLU A 71 -19.87 -36.51 5.06
C GLU A 71 -20.39 -36.27 3.63
N LEU A 72 -19.73 -35.39 2.89
CA LEU A 72 -20.06 -35.12 1.49
C LEU A 72 -19.76 -36.34 0.59
N ALA A 73 -18.71 -37.10 0.90
CA ALA A 73 -18.36 -38.34 0.19
C ALA A 73 -19.46 -39.40 0.22
N LYS A 74 -20.28 -39.41 1.28
CA LYS A 74 -21.42 -40.32 1.37
C LYS A 74 -22.51 -39.97 0.36
N ASN A 75 -22.71 -38.69 0.05
CA ASN A 75 -23.80 -38.20 -0.80
C ASN A 75 -23.43 -36.93 -1.60
N PRO A 76 -22.55 -37.04 -2.62
CA PRO A 76 -22.00 -35.92 -3.36
C PRO A 76 -23.01 -35.14 -4.22
N GLY A 77 -24.15 -35.75 -4.55
CA GLY A 77 -25.13 -35.19 -5.48
C GLY A 77 -24.68 -35.28 -6.95
N ASP A 78 -25.56 -34.85 -7.85
CA ASP A 78 -25.40 -35.08 -9.29
C ASP A 78 -24.64 -33.96 -10.02
N ASN A 79 -24.53 -32.78 -9.39
CA ASN A 79 -23.98 -31.58 -10.00
C ASN A 79 -22.98 -30.89 -9.05
N PRO A 80 -21.86 -30.32 -9.53
CA PRO A 80 -20.92 -29.55 -8.71
C PRO A 80 -21.59 -28.44 -7.89
N ALA A 81 -22.61 -27.76 -8.44
CA ALA A 81 -23.35 -26.73 -7.70
C ALA A 81 -24.14 -27.31 -6.51
N GLN A 82 -24.68 -28.53 -6.65
CA GLN A 82 -25.39 -29.22 -5.58
C GLN A 82 -24.41 -29.72 -4.51
N ALA A 83 -23.25 -30.25 -4.93
CA ALA A 83 -22.18 -30.66 -4.02
C ALA A 83 -21.71 -29.49 -3.14
N GLN A 84 -21.51 -28.32 -3.73
CA GLN A 84 -21.18 -27.09 -2.99
C GLN A 84 -22.28 -26.69 -2.01
N ALA A 85 -23.54 -26.66 -2.45
CA ALA A 85 -24.66 -26.26 -1.61
C ALA A 85 -24.83 -27.20 -0.41
N ARG A 86 -24.68 -28.52 -0.62
CA ARG A 86 -24.73 -29.54 0.43
C ARG A 86 -23.54 -29.43 1.39
N GLY A 87 -22.32 -29.29 0.87
CA GLY A 87 -21.13 -29.09 1.70
C GLY A 87 -21.25 -27.85 2.60
N MET A 88 -21.82 -26.76 2.07
CA MET A 88 -22.11 -25.57 2.86
C MET A 88 -23.25 -25.77 3.87
N ALA A 89 -24.25 -26.61 3.56
CA ALA A 89 -25.32 -26.95 4.51
C ALA A 89 -24.78 -27.76 5.69
N ILE A 90 -23.97 -28.79 5.41
CA ILE A 90 -23.27 -29.60 6.43
C ILE A 90 -22.38 -28.71 7.31
N LEU A 91 -21.56 -27.86 6.68
CA LEU A 91 -20.72 -26.90 7.40
C LEU A 91 -21.54 -26.02 8.33
N ARG A 92 -22.68 -25.49 7.86
CA ARG A 92 -23.56 -24.66 8.69
C ARG A 92 -24.14 -25.43 9.85
N ASP A 93 -24.51 -26.69 9.64
CA ASP A 93 -25.08 -27.55 10.67
C ASP A 93 -24.06 -27.83 11.78
N LEU A 94 -22.84 -28.23 11.40
CA LEU A 94 -21.72 -28.45 12.34
C LEU A 94 -21.31 -27.18 13.09
N MET A 95 -21.47 -26.01 12.48
CA MET A 95 -21.17 -24.71 13.13
C MET A 95 -22.34 -24.16 13.97
N GLN A 96 -23.54 -24.75 13.95
CA GLN A 96 -24.65 -24.23 14.76
C GLN A 96 -24.32 -24.26 16.25
N ASP A 97 -23.56 -25.25 16.68
CA ASP A 97 -23.14 -25.44 18.07
C ASP A 97 -21.97 -24.51 18.47
N GLU A 98 -21.12 -24.15 17.52
CA GLU A 98 -19.90 -23.34 17.75
C GLU A 98 -20.00 -21.93 17.16
N ARG A 99 -21.14 -21.23 17.31
CA ARG A 99 -21.30 -19.86 16.76
C ARG A 99 -20.15 -18.97 17.24
N PRO A 100 -19.20 -18.57 16.37
CA PRO A 100 -18.10 -17.72 16.80
C PRO A 100 -18.69 -16.37 17.18
N ILE A 101 -18.26 -15.84 18.32
CA ILE A 101 -18.64 -14.51 18.75
C ILE A 101 -18.05 -13.52 17.74
N LEU A 102 -18.84 -13.15 16.76
CA LEU A 102 -18.51 -12.07 15.84
C LEU A 102 -18.50 -10.80 16.69
N HIS A 103 -17.31 -10.35 17.09
CA HIS A 103 -17.12 -9.00 17.60
C HIS A 103 -17.37 -8.04 16.44
N VAL A 104 -18.65 -7.75 16.19
CA VAL A 104 -19.06 -6.71 15.26
C VAL A 104 -18.76 -5.40 15.96
N TYR A 105 -17.55 -4.89 15.77
CA TYR A 105 -17.28 -3.50 16.09
C TYR A 105 -18.19 -2.65 15.20
N PRO A 106 -18.99 -1.73 15.75
CA PRO A 106 -19.71 -0.79 14.93
C PRO A 106 -18.68 -0.07 14.06
N GLY A 107 -18.74 -0.30 12.75
CA GLY A 107 -17.88 0.39 11.82
C GLY A 107 -18.05 1.90 12.00
N PRO A 108 -17.01 2.70 11.72
CA PRO A 108 -17.15 4.14 11.72
C PRO A 108 -18.35 4.53 10.84
N LYS A 109 -19.20 5.45 11.32
CA LYS A 109 -20.40 5.86 10.59
C LYS A 109 -20.01 6.24 9.16
N LEU A 110 -20.52 5.49 8.19
CA LEU A 110 -20.33 5.78 6.76
C LEU A 110 -21.04 7.10 6.45
N MET A 111 -20.31 8.22 6.56
CA MET A 111 -20.78 9.51 6.11
C MET A 111 -20.61 9.57 4.59
N ARG A 112 -21.73 9.52 3.86
CA ARG A 112 -21.74 9.79 2.43
C ARG A 112 -21.49 11.29 2.23
N LYS A 113 -20.24 11.67 2.03
CA LYS A 113 -19.93 12.99 1.49
C LYS A 113 -20.20 12.97 -0.02
N PRO A 114 -20.78 14.02 -0.59
CA PRO A 114 -20.87 14.14 -2.05
C PRO A 114 -19.45 14.00 -2.62
N MET A 115 -19.28 13.06 -3.54
CA MET A 115 -17.99 12.79 -4.16
C MET A 115 -17.56 14.04 -4.94
N VAL A 116 -16.48 14.69 -4.51
CA VAL A 116 -15.91 15.81 -5.25
C VAL A 116 -15.16 15.21 -6.45
N PRO A 117 -15.47 15.60 -7.70
CA PRO A 117 -14.83 15.03 -8.89
C PRO A 117 -13.29 15.22 -8.89
N GLU A 118 -12.81 16.27 -8.22
CA GLU A 118 -11.38 16.55 -8.00
C GLU A 118 -10.69 15.53 -7.08
N GLU A 119 -11.44 14.79 -6.26
CA GLU A 119 -10.93 13.73 -5.41
C GLU A 119 -10.92 12.36 -6.11
N MET A 120 -11.66 12.19 -7.21
CA MET A 120 -11.74 10.91 -7.94
C MET A 120 -10.42 10.52 -8.61
N ASP A 121 -9.60 11.49 -8.98
CA ASP A 121 -8.28 11.26 -9.60
C ASP A 121 -7.12 11.31 -8.60
N ARG A 122 -7.41 11.65 -7.34
CA ARG A 122 -6.37 11.71 -6.29
C ARG A 122 -6.12 10.30 -5.79
N ARG A 123 -5.08 9.67 -6.34
CA ARG A 123 -4.54 8.45 -5.75
C ARG A 123 -4.17 8.75 -4.29
N PRO A 124 -4.68 7.99 -3.30
CA PRO A 124 -4.52 8.32 -1.89
C PRO A 124 -3.05 8.43 -1.44
N TRP A 125 -2.13 7.74 -2.13
CA TRP A 125 -0.70 7.85 -1.88
C TRP A 125 -0.09 9.20 -2.29
N VAL A 126 -0.67 9.93 -3.25
CA VAL A 126 -0.17 11.24 -3.69
C VAL A 126 -0.39 12.30 -2.59
N GLY A 127 -1.53 12.26 -1.92
CA GLY A 127 -1.79 13.12 -0.76
C GLY A 127 -0.86 12.82 0.41
N ALA A 128 -0.61 11.54 0.68
CA ALA A 128 0.36 11.11 1.69
C ALA A 128 1.80 11.55 1.32
N PHE A 129 2.17 11.39 0.05
CA PHE A 129 3.46 11.81 -0.49
C PHE A 129 3.66 13.32 -0.31
N PHE A 130 2.71 14.16 -0.72
CA PHE A 130 2.83 15.61 -0.52
C PHE A 130 2.83 16.03 0.95
N ARG A 131 2.09 15.32 1.83
CA ARG A 131 2.10 15.61 3.26
C ARG A 131 3.48 15.40 3.90
N VAL A 132 4.23 14.40 3.41
CA VAL A 132 5.60 14.10 3.90
C VAL A 132 6.67 14.92 3.17
N TRP A 133 6.59 15.04 1.85
CA TRP A 133 7.63 15.65 1.04
C TRP A 133 7.57 17.18 0.99
N ARG A 134 6.39 17.79 1.12
CA ARG A 134 6.26 19.25 1.14
C ARG A 134 7.04 19.92 2.28
N PRO A 135 6.96 19.47 3.55
CA PRO A 135 7.76 20.09 4.62
C PRO A 135 9.27 19.87 4.42
N LEU A 136 9.68 18.70 3.92
CA LEU A 136 11.09 18.42 3.60
C LEU A 136 11.62 19.35 2.50
N TRP A 137 10.82 19.56 1.45
CA TRP A 137 11.18 20.48 0.38
C TRP A 137 11.32 21.92 0.86
N LEU A 138 10.39 22.38 1.70
CA LEU A 138 10.45 23.73 2.30
C LEU A 138 11.67 23.89 3.21
N MET A 139 12.02 22.88 4.01
CA MET A 139 13.28 22.89 4.78
C MET A 139 14.49 23.00 3.86
N ALA A 140 14.58 22.15 2.83
CA ALA A 140 15.71 22.16 1.90
C ALA A 140 15.86 23.50 1.17
N ALA A 141 14.74 24.10 0.73
CA ALA A 141 14.73 25.43 0.11
C ALA A 141 15.15 26.55 1.07
N ASN A 142 14.75 26.47 2.35
CA ASN A 142 15.21 27.43 3.35
C ASN A 142 16.71 27.30 3.63
N PHE A 143 17.24 26.06 3.70
CA PHE A 143 18.67 25.82 3.87
C PHE A 143 19.48 26.36 2.69
N SER A 144 19.04 26.11 1.45
CA SER A 144 19.74 26.61 0.26
C SER A 144 19.73 28.13 0.21
N ASN A 145 18.59 28.78 0.50
CA ASN A 145 18.50 30.24 0.54
C ASN A 145 19.45 30.86 1.60
N LEU A 146 19.51 30.29 2.80
CA LEU A 146 20.45 30.74 3.84
C LEU A 146 21.90 30.58 3.39
N PHE A 147 22.24 29.46 2.77
CA PHE A 147 23.58 29.22 2.25
C PHE A 147 23.98 30.25 1.17
N TYR A 148 23.08 30.56 0.24
CA TYR A 148 23.32 31.59 -0.78
C TYR A 148 23.51 32.98 -0.18
N LEU A 149 22.73 33.35 0.84
CA LEU A 149 22.88 34.62 1.54
C LEU A 149 24.24 34.71 2.25
N HIS A 150 24.68 33.65 2.91
CA HIS A 150 26.00 33.60 3.53
C HIS A 150 27.11 33.70 2.50
N LEU A 151 27.02 32.97 1.38
CA LEU A 151 28.00 33.03 0.31
C LEU A 151 28.10 34.45 -0.26
N LEU A 152 26.96 35.09 -0.54
CA LEU A 152 26.90 36.47 -1.00
C LEU A 152 27.56 37.42 0.03
N GLN A 153 27.20 37.31 1.31
CA GLN A 153 27.80 38.11 2.37
C GLN A 153 29.32 37.94 2.45
N TYR A 154 29.83 36.69 2.38
CA TYR A 154 31.27 36.42 2.35
C TYR A 154 31.95 37.04 1.14
N THR A 155 31.38 36.91 -0.06
CA THR A 155 31.94 37.52 -1.27
C THR A 155 31.98 39.05 -1.19
N LEU A 156 30.96 39.66 -0.58
CA LEU A 156 30.86 41.11 -0.43
C LEU A 156 31.85 41.64 0.61
N LEU A 157 32.07 40.89 1.69
CA LEU A 157 33.10 41.18 2.69
C LEU A 157 34.51 41.09 2.08
N LEU A 158 34.77 40.03 1.30
CA LEU A 158 36.07 39.82 0.65
C LEU A 158 36.34 40.87 -0.43
N ALA A 159 35.33 41.26 -1.20
CA ALA A 159 35.40 42.39 -2.12
C ALA A 159 35.65 43.72 -1.40
N GLY A 160 35.01 43.95 -0.24
CA GLY A 160 35.24 45.12 0.60
C GLY A 160 36.67 45.20 1.14
N MET A 161 37.22 44.07 1.62
CA MET A 161 38.63 43.99 2.05
C MET A 161 39.59 44.27 0.91
N TYR A 162 39.35 43.68 -0.27
CA TYR A 162 40.18 43.92 -1.46
C TYR A 162 40.12 45.38 -1.94
N ALA A 163 38.94 46.02 -1.85
CA ALA A 163 38.79 47.43 -2.16
C ALA A 163 39.54 48.32 -1.16
N LEU A 164 39.50 47.99 0.14
CA LEU A 164 40.27 48.67 1.19
C LEU A 164 41.78 48.53 0.97
N GLU A 165 42.26 47.33 0.61
CA GLU A 165 43.67 47.11 0.26
C GLU A 165 44.12 47.99 -0.91
N LYS A 166 43.27 48.21 -1.92
CA LYS A 166 43.57 49.11 -3.03
C LYS A 166 43.44 50.60 -2.70
N THR A 167 42.60 50.96 -1.73
CA THR A 167 42.31 52.37 -1.40
C THR A 167 43.15 52.90 -0.25
N ILE A 168 43.87 52.06 0.50
CA ILE A 168 44.92 52.52 1.40
C ILE A 168 46.17 52.71 0.55
N PRO A 169 46.49 53.95 0.11
CA PRO A 169 47.75 54.17 -0.56
C PRO A 169 48.87 53.81 0.42
N TRP A 170 49.85 53.04 -0.05
CA TRP A 170 51.04 52.70 0.71
C TRP A 170 51.69 53.92 1.38
N THR A 171 51.47 55.13 0.86
CA THR A 171 51.90 56.39 1.46
C THR A 171 51.34 56.65 2.85
N ILE A 172 50.12 56.22 3.19
CA ILE A 172 49.57 56.37 4.55
C ILE A 172 50.20 55.36 5.51
N LEU A 173 50.46 54.13 5.05
CA LEU A 173 51.19 53.13 5.83
C LEU A 173 52.65 53.56 6.08
N PHE A 174 53.33 54.11 5.07
CA PHE A 174 54.67 54.68 5.21
C PHE A 174 54.70 55.97 6.05
N PHE A 175 53.68 56.83 5.94
CA PHE A 175 53.55 58.01 6.79
C PHE A 175 53.36 57.62 8.25
N TRP A 176 52.53 56.61 8.53
CA TRP A 176 52.31 56.12 9.88
C TRP A 176 53.54 55.41 10.45
N HIS A 177 54.23 54.61 9.63
CA HIS A 177 55.47 53.97 10.03
C HIS A 177 56.59 54.98 10.28
N GLY A 178 56.69 56.04 9.46
CA GLY A 178 57.63 57.15 9.64
C GLY A 178 57.30 58.05 10.83
N LEU A 179 56.01 58.30 11.12
CA LEU A 179 55.56 59.04 12.29
C LEU A 179 55.88 58.27 13.59
N MET A 180 55.64 56.96 13.61
CA MET A 180 55.99 56.09 14.74
C MET A 180 57.52 56.03 14.95
N ASP A 181 58.31 56.05 13.87
CA ASP A 181 59.77 56.07 13.95
C ASP A 181 60.31 57.43 14.44
N LEU A 182 59.60 58.54 14.12
CA LEU A 182 59.93 59.88 14.60
C LEU A 182 59.59 60.05 16.10
N ILE A 183 58.47 59.47 16.55
CA ILE A 183 58.08 59.43 17.96
C ILE A 183 59.03 58.53 18.77
N GLY A 184 59.50 57.42 18.18
CA GLY A 184 60.45 56.49 18.81
C GLY A 184 61.89 57.01 18.92
N LYS A 185 62.30 57.96 18.07
CA LYS A 185 63.67 58.52 18.05
C LYS A 185 63.85 59.77 18.91
N GLY A 186 62.86 60.13 19.71
CA GLY A 186 62.99 61.14 20.76
C GLY A 186 62.69 62.54 20.25
N LEU A 187 61.47 62.96 20.53
CA LEU A 187 61.23 64.30 21.05
C LEU A 187 61.62 64.32 22.53
#